data_AF-A0A2N0ZG50-F1
#
_entry.id   AF-A0A2N0ZG50-F1
#
_cell.length_a   1.000
_cell.length_b   1.000
_cell.length_c   1.000
_cell.angle_alpha   90.00
_cell.angle_beta   90.00
_cell.angle_gamma   90.00
#
_symmetry.space_group_name_H-M   'P 1'
#
loop_
_entity.id
_entity.type
_entity.pdbx_description
1 polymer ?
#
loop_
_entity_poly.entity_id
_entity_poly.type
_entity_poly.pdbx_seq_one_letter_code
_entity_poly.pdbx_strand_id
1 'polypeptide(L)' 'MNCEYIDDSGGCMKNKPEVWQPLSINKIGTIFAPIPLKWWIAGGWALDLYLRKQTRQHDDIDIVILQRDNKILQQFLHP' A
#
# COMPACT_ATOMS: atom_id res chain seq x y z
N MET A 1 -1.68 -32.07 18.57
CA MET A 1 -2.10 -30.75 18.07
C MET A 1 -0.89 -29.84 18.20
N ASN A 2 -0.24 -29.51 17.08
CA ASN A 2 0.94 -28.64 17.11
C ASN A 2 0.47 -27.20 16.93
N CYS A 3 0.79 -26.35 17.91
CA CYS A 3 0.56 -24.92 17.83
C CYS A 3 1.68 -24.27 17.03
N GLU A 4 1.35 -23.46 16.02
CA GLU A 4 2.36 -22.79 15.18
C GLU A 4 2.63 -21.34 15.64
N TYR A 5 1.65 -20.67 16.25
CA TYR A 5 1.79 -19.31 16.78
C TYR A 5 0.88 -19.11 18.00
N ILE A 6 1.36 -18.39 19.01
CA ILE A 6 0.55 -18.00 20.19
C ILE A 6 0.32 -16.50 20.11
N ASP A 7 -0.94 -16.07 20.14
CA ASP A 7 -1.30 -14.65 20.15
C ASP A 7 -1.10 -14.00 21.54
N ASP A 8 -1.26 -12.68 21.61
CA ASP A 8 -1.04 -11.90 22.84
C ASP A 8 -2.05 -12.23 23.97
N SER A 9 -3.12 -12.97 23.66
CA SER A 9 -4.10 -13.47 24.63
C SER A 9 -3.79 -14.89 25.12
N GLY A 10 -2.71 -15.51 24.63
CA GLY A 10 -2.35 -16.90 24.92
C GLY A 10 -3.13 -17.91 24.06
N GLY A 11 -3.85 -17.44 23.04
CA GLY A 11 -4.61 -18.26 22.10
C GLY A 11 -3.69 -18.95 21.10
N CYS A 12 -3.91 -20.25 20.88
CA CYS A 12 -3.15 -21.02 19.90
C CYS A 12 -3.72 -20.83 18.49
N MET A 13 -2.94 -20.23 17.59
CA MET A 13 -3.28 -20.04 16.18
C MET A 13 -2.56 -21.08 15.30
N LYS A 14 -3.28 -21.54 14.26
CA LYS A 14 -2.73 -22.47 13.26
C LYS A 14 -1.85 -21.78 12.22
N ASN A 15 -1.93 -20.47 12.07
CA ASN A 15 -1.16 -19.68 11.11
C ASN A 15 -0.74 -18.35 11.75
N LYS A 16 0.43 -17.81 11.39
CA LYS A 16 0.83 -16.44 11.74
C LYS A 16 -0.16 -15.45 11.09
N PRO A 17 -0.67 -14.42 11.80
CA PRO A 17 -1.49 -13.40 11.16
C PRO A 17 -0.73 -12.76 9.99
N GLU A 18 -1.41 -12.53 8.86
CA GLU A 18 -0.82 -11.82 7.72
C GLU A 18 -0.39 -10.42 8.18
N VAL A 19 0.93 -10.23 8.32
CA VAL A 19 1.51 -8.93 8.59
C VAL A 19 1.36 -8.12 7.31
N TRP A 20 0.57 -7.05 7.35
CA TRP A 20 0.44 -6.13 6.23
C TRP A 20 1.83 -5.65 5.77
N GLN A 21 2.04 -5.61 4.45
CA GLN A 21 3.29 -5.16 3.82
C GLN A 21 2.97 -4.06 2.81
N PRO A 22 3.77 -2.97 2.76
CA PRO A 22 3.58 -1.94 1.76
C PRO A 22 3.80 -2.50 0.35
N LEU A 23 2.97 -2.04 -0.58
CA LEU A 23 3.18 -2.32 -2.00
C LEU A 23 4.45 -1.61 -2.49
N SER A 24 5.03 -2.11 -3.59
CA SER A 24 6.13 -1.40 -4.25
C SER A 24 5.60 -0.29 -5.16
N ILE A 25 6.42 0.72 -5.44
CA ILE A 25 6.09 1.81 -6.37
C ILE A 25 5.68 1.29 -7.76
N ASN A 26 6.36 0.25 -8.26
CA ASN A 26 6.02 -0.36 -9.55
C ASN A 26 4.63 -1.04 -9.52
N LYS A 27 4.29 -1.67 -8.39
CA LYS A 27 2.98 -2.31 -8.22
C LYS A 27 1.87 -1.27 -8.15
N ILE A 28 2.09 -0.15 -7.46
CA ILE A 28 1.17 1.01 -7.47
C ILE A 28 0.98 1.55 -8.88
N GLY A 29 2.06 1.74 -9.63
CA GLY A 29 1.99 2.18 -11.03
C GLY A 29 1.12 1.26 -11.89
N THR A 30 1.20 -0.05 -11.67
CA THR A 30 0.38 -1.04 -12.37
C THR A 30 -1.10 -0.96 -11.96
N ILE A 31 -1.38 -0.77 -10.67
CA ILE A 31 -2.77 -0.66 -10.14
C ILE A 31 -3.46 0.61 -10.66
N PHE A 32 -2.74 1.72 -10.71
CA PHE A 32 -3.31 3.02 -11.10
C PHE A 32 -3.29 3.27 -12.62
N ALA A 33 -2.48 2.53 -13.40
CA ALA A 33 -2.41 2.67 -14.85
C ALA A 33 -3.77 2.61 -15.60
N PRO A 34 -4.70 1.69 -15.27
CA PRO A 34 -5.99 1.60 -15.98
C PRO A 34 -7.04 2.61 -15.48
N ILE A 35 -6.80 3.33 -14.38
CA ILE A 35 -7.80 4.21 -13.78
C ILE A 35 -7.82 5.54 -14.55
N PRO A 36 -8.98 5.97 -15.11
CA PRO A 36 -9.05 7.16 -15.97
C PRO A 36 -9.08 8.47 -15.16
N LEU A 37 -8.08 8.69 -14.31
CA LEU A 37 -7.92 9.89 -13.48
C LEU A 37 -6.46 10.33 -13.38
N LYS A 38 -6.24 11.57 -12.95
CA LYS A 38 -4.89 12.06 -12.64
C LYS A 38 -4.53 11.71 -11.20
N TRP A 39 -3.34 11.14 -11.01
CA TRP A 39 -2.81 10.75 -9.72
C TRP A 39 -1.31 11.02 -9.63
N TRP A 40 -0.80 11.13 -8.41
CA TRP A 40 0.61 11.40 -8.11
C TRP A 40 1.05 10.63 -6.86
N ILE A 41 2.33 10.26 -6.81
CA ILE A 41 2.99 9.86 -5.56
C ILE A 41 3.21 11.10 -4.71
N ALA A 42 2.93 11.01 -3.41
CA ALA A 42 3.21 12.04 -2.42
C ALA A 42 4.12 11.49 -1.30
N GLY A 43 4.33 12.30 -0.26
CA GLY A 43 5.06 11.89 0.93
C GLY A 43 6.55 11.59 0.67
N GLY A 44 7.10 10.67 1.46
CA GLY A 44 8.52 10.32 1.41
C GLY A 44 8.97 9.75 0.07
N TRP A 45 8.12 8.92 -0.55
CA TRP A 45 8.40 8.34 -1.86
C TRP A 45 8.49 9.39 -2.97
N ALA A 46 7.70 10.47 -2.92
CA ALA A 46 7.78 11.52 -3.93
C ALA A 46 9.15 12.21 -3.94
N LEU A 47 9.73 12.44 -2.75
CA LEU A 47 11.05 13.03 -2.60
C LEU A 47 12.15 12.10 -3.12
N ASP A 48 12.09 10.81 -2.75
CA ASP A 48 13.08 9.83 -3.18
C ASP A 48 13.04 9.58 -4.69
N LEU A 49 11.84 9.60 -5.29
CA LEU A 49 11.68 9.55 -6.75
C LEU A 49 12.23 10.80 -7.44
N TYR A 50 11.99 11.99 -6.88
CA TYR A 50 12.55 13.24 -7.39
C TYR A 50 14.09 13.25 -7.32
N LEU A 51 14.66 12.77 -6.21
CA LEU A 51 16.10 12.65 -6.01
C LEU A 51 16.74 11.47 -6.75
N ARG A 52 15.93 10.56 -7.34
CA ARG A 52 16.36 9.30 -7.96
C ARG A 52 17.20 8.43 -7.02
N LYS A 53 16.94 8.50 -5.71
CA LYS A 53 17.66 7.78 -4.68
C LYS A 53 16.74 7.54 -3.49
N GLN A 54 16.66 6.29 -3.04
CA GLN A 54 15.99 5.98 -1.78
C GLN A 54 16.84 6.48 -0.60
N THR A 55 16.28 7.36 0.22
CA THR A 55 17.01 8.00 1.34
C THR A 55 16.74 7.35 2.69
N ARG A 56 15.61 6.62 2.81
CA ARG A 56 15.22 5.86 4.00
C ARG A 56 14.29 4.69 3.64
N GLN A 57 14.03 3.80 4.61
CA GLN A 57 12.92 2.86 4.49
C GLN A 57 11.58 3.61 4.58
N HIS A 58 10.61 3.18 3.77
CA HIS A 58 9.24 3.69 3.79
C HIS A 58 8.30 2.52 4.10
N ASP A 59 7.45 2.71 5.09
CA ASP A 59 6.51 1.69 5.54
C ASP A 59 5.14 1.84 4.86
N ASP A 60 4.94 2.89 4.06
CA ASP A 60 3.69 3.22 3.37
C ASP A 60 3.95 3.87 1.99
N ILE A 61 2.84 4.15 1.28
CA ILE A 61 2.82 4.93 0.04
C ILE A 61 1.62 5.88 0.07
N ASP A 62 1.88 7.17 -0.10
CA ASP A 62 0.85 8.19 -0.26
C ASP A 62 0.51 8.42 -1.74
N ILE A 63 -0.78 8.37 -2.07
CA ILE A 63 -1.30 8.72 -3.40
C ILE A 63 -2.22 9.92 -3.30
N VAL A 64 -1.99 10.90 -4.16
CA VAL A 64 -2.85 12.08 -4.29
C VAL A 64 -3.63 11.98 -5.58
N ILE A 65 -4.92 12.26 -5.50
CA ILE A 65 -5.84 12.42 -6.63
C ILE A 65 -6.54 13.77 -6.53
N LEU A 66 -7.20 14.19 -7.61
CA LEU A 66 -8.13 15.31 -7.53
C LEU A 66 -9.40 14.88 -6.78
N GLN A 67 -9.90 15.73 -5.88
CA GLN A 67 -11.09 15.44 -5.08
C GLN A 67 -12.31 15.04 -5.95
N ARG A 68 -12.47 15.69 -7.11
CA ARG A 68 -13.55 15.41 -8.07
C ARG A 68 -13.54 13.97 -8.62
N ASP A 69 -12.39 13.31 -8.60
CA ASP A 69 -12.19 11.96 -9.15
C ASP A 69 -12.33 10.86 -8.09
N ASN A 70 -12.65 11.20 -6.83
CA ASN A 70 -12.73 10.23 -5.72
C ASN A 70 -13.74 9.09 -5.99
N LYS A 71 -14.88 9.39 -6.63
CA LYS A 71 -15.86 8.35 -7.00
C LYS A 71 -15.32 7.36 -8.03
N ILE A 72 -14.56 7.84 -9.01
CA ILE A 72 -13.92 6.98 -10.03
C ILE A 72 -12.92 6.06 -9.33
N LEU A 73 -12.08 6.61 -8.45
CA LEU A 73 -11.11 5.81 -7.70
C LEU A 73 -11.77 4.69 -6.88
N GLN A 74 -12.85 5.01 -6.15
CA GLN A 74 -13.56 4.03 -5.33
C GLN A 74 -14.12 2.88 -6.16
N GLN A 75 -14.69 3.15 -7.34
CA GLN A 75 -15.25 2.14 -8.24
C GLN A 75 -14.18 1.20 -8.80
N PHE A 76 -12.94 1.67 -8.99
CA PHE A 76 -11.85 0.86 -9.53
C PHE A 76 -11.13 0.03 -8.45
N LEU A 77 -11.09 0.51 -7.20
CA LEU A 77 -10.36 -0.15 -6.10
C LEU A 77 -11.22 -1.02 -5.19
N HIS A 78 -12.55 -0.86 -5.21
CA HIS A 78 -13.49 -1.72 -4.49
C HIS A 78 -14.33 -2.52 -5.50
N PRO A 79 -14.00 -3.80 -5.76
CA PRO A 79 -14.90 -4.71 -6.47
C PRO A 79 -16.08 -5.13 -5.59
#